data_AF-A0A4R6PKL0-F1
#
_entry.id   AF-A0A4R6PKL0-F1
#
_cell.length_a   1.000
_cell.length_b   1.000
_cell.length_c   1.000
_cell.angle_alpha   90.00
_cell.angle_beta   90.00
_cell.angle_gamma   90.00
#
_symmetry.space_group_name_H-M   'P 1'
#
loop_
_entity.id
_entity.type
_entity.pdbx_description
1 polymer ?
#
loop_
_entity_poly.entity_id
_entity_poly.type
_entity_poly.pdbx_seq_one_letter_code
_entity_poly.pdbx_strand_id
1 'polypeptide(L)'
;MVDEKLALADLAEALRNTKQTDSLAPSLLRILQTVTSFESVYLTRVDEERGVQSIMHAINSGSLSIPEGLEVPWSDTLCRRAIEQRQYETDDVSQCWGDSEAASELGITSYVSRPVYVGEQQELYGTLCAASTEQQKPSEATSQLFDIFTSLIARQVERDLMIERLQHEQIELRQSAHTDPLTGLWNRRGLASQVIELQKNVKRPLHVAYIDLDGFKAINDLYGHDEGDRFLIAIAQALISHLPTTAIVARIGGDEFAVVQEADSDDAQQSEVILHKLLASLTSGRFRTLNRVIDYAGPSIGIVTANEQNRRLEDWLKLADQAMYQIKKSRRKQQR
;
A
#
# COMPACT_ATOMS: atom_id res chain seq x y z
N MET A 1 47.10 -2.16 -0.93
CA MET A 1 47.11 -1.98 -2.40
C MET A 1 46.18 -2.91 -3.18
N VAL A 2 46.19 -4.25 -3.01
CA VAL A 2 45.21 -5.14 -3.70
C VAL A 2 43.83 -5.07 -3.03
N ASP A 3 43.76 -5.12 -1.70
CA ASP A 3 42.49 -5.02 -0.95
C ASP A 3 41.80 -3.64 -1.08
N GLU A 4 42.56 -2.54 -1.09
CA GLU A 4 41.99 -1.19 -1.21
C GLU A 4 41.36 -0.93 -2.59
N LYS A 5 41.94 -1.48 -3.66
CA LYS A 5 41.36 -1.39 -5.01
C LYS A 5 40.08 -2.22 -5.15
N LEU A 6 40.04 -3.38 -4.48
CA LEU A 6 38.86 -4.24 -4.44
C LEU A 6 37.73 -3.57 -3.65
N ALA A 7 38.02 -3.04 -2.46
CA ALA A 7 37.05 -2.32 -1.63
C ALA A 7 36.44 -1.09 -2.33
N LEU A 8 37.25 -0.33 -3.10
CA LEU A 8 36.75 0.83 -3.84
C LEU A 8 35.87 0.41 -5.04
N ALA A 9 36.20 -0.69 -5.70
CA ALA A 9 35.38 -1.26 -6.77
C ALA A 9 34.04 -1.77 -6.23
N ASP A 10 34.06 -2.48 -5.09
CA ASP A 10 32.89 -2.99 -4.39
C ASP A 10 31.98 -1.85 -3.91
N LEU A 11 32.56 -0.75 -3.39
CA LEU A 11 31.80 0.44 -3.01
C LEU A 11 31.09 1.06 -4.22
N ALA A 12 31.83 1.22 -5.32
CA ALA A 12 31.30 1.82 -6.53
C ALA A 12 30.22 0.94 -7.17
N GLU A 13 30.34 -0.38 -7.07
CA GLU A 13 29.32 -1.33 -7.53
C GLU A 13 28.08 -1.33 -6.63
N ALA A 14 28.27 -1.35 -5.31
CA ALA A 14 27.18 -1.22 -4.35
C ALA A 14 26.37 0.05 -4.62
N LEU A 15 27.03 1.21 -4.68
CA LEU A 15 26.34 2.49 -4.94
C LEU A 15 25.60 2.55 -6.29
N ARG A 16 26.04 1.80 -7.31
CA ARG A 16 25.37 1.74 -8.62
C ARG A 16 24.17 0.81 -8.64
N ASN A 17 24.23 -0.31 -7.92
CA ASN A 17 23.26 -1.40 -8.05
C ASN A 17 22.24 -1.46 -6.91
N THR A 18 22.45 -0.73 -5.81
CA THR A 18 21.56 -0.79 -4.65
C THR A 18 20.28 0.02 -4.86
N LYS A 19 19.15 -0.67 -4.75
CA LYS A 19 17.82 -0.05 -4.75
C LYS A 19 17.28 0.21 -3.35
N GLN A 20 17.72 -0.56 -2.36
CA GLN A 20 17.23 -0.56 -0.99
C GLN A 20 18.37 -0.61 0.04
N THR A 21 18.10 -0.16 1.26
CA THR A 21 19.02 -0.14 2.40
C THR A 21 19.58 -1.53 2.70
N ASP A 22 18.72 -2.56 2.69
CA ASP A 22 19.13 -3.95 2.92
C ASP A 22 20.13 -4.48 1.88
N SER A 23 20.20 -3.85 0.71
CA SER A 23 21.20 -4.19 -0.31
C SER A 23 22.52 -3.39 -0.13
N LEU A 24 22.44 -2.17 0.41
CA LEU A 24 23.59 -1.28 0.56
C LEU A 24 24.36 -1.57 1.84
N ALA A 25 23.66 -1.75 2.97
CA ALA A 25 24.27 -1.88 4.29
C ALA A 25 25.29 -3.03 4.35
N PRO A 26 25.00 -4.28 3.91
CA PRO A 26 25.99 -5.36 3.95
C PRO A 26 27.29 -5.06 3.18
N SER A 27 27.19 -4.31 2.08
CA SER A 27 28.36 -3.94 1.26
C SER A 27 29.22 -2.90 1.97
N LEU A 28 28.59 -1.90 2.59
CA LEU A 28 29.29 -0.90 3.40
C LEU A 28 29.94 -1.53 4.64
N LEU A 29 29.24 -2.45 5.31
CA LEU A 29 29.78 -3.17 6.46
C LEU A 29 31.01 -4.01 6.10
N ARG A 30 31.01 -4.69 4.95
CA ARG A 30 32.18 -5.42 4.46
C ARG A 30 33.39 -4.50 4.25
N ILE A 31 33.18 -3.34 3.64
CA ILE A 31 34.27 -2.38 3.45
C ILE A 31 34.80 -1.86 4.79
N LEU A 32 33.91 -1.53 5.74
CA LEU A 32 34.33 -1.12 7.08
C LEU A 32 35.14 -2.20 7.76
N GLN A 33 34.69 -3.47 7.73
CA GLN A 33 35.41 -4.56 8.35
C GLN A 33 36.82 -4.72 7.74
N THR A 34 36.95 -4.67 6.42
CA THR A 34 38.25 -4.78 5.73
C THR A 34 39.20 -3.63 6.08
N VAL A 35 38.68 -2.41 6.21
CA VAL A 35 39.51 -1.20 6.41
C VAL A 35 39.83 -0.93 7.87
N THR A 36 38.94 -1.32 8.80
CA THR A 36 39.01 -0.89 10.20
C THR A 36 39.51 -1.99 11.16
N SER A 37 39.67 -3.23 10.68
CA SER A 37 40.15 -4.39 11.45
C SER A 37 39.34 -4.73 12.71
N PHE A 38 38.17 -4.11 12.92
CA PHE A 38 37.26 -4.49 13.99
C PHE A 38 36.74 -5.92 13.78
N GLU A 39 36.53 -6.65 14.88
CA GLU A 39 36.07 -8.04 14.83
C GLU A 39 34.63 -8.16 14.32
N SER A 40 33.78 -7.20 14.70
CA SER A 40 32.38 -7.13 14.29
C SER A 40 32.03 -5.72 13.83
N VAL A 41 31.40 -5.58 12.67
CA VAL A 41 30.80 -4.33 12.18
C VAL A 41 29.34 -4.59 11.85
N TYR A 42 28.43 -3.75 12.33
CA TYR A 42 26.99 -4.01 12.22
C TYR A 42 26.16 -2.73 12.15
N LEU A 43 24.99 -2.84 11.51
CA LEU A 43 23.97 -1.81 11.46
C LEU A 43 22.79 -2.24 12.33
N THR A 44 22.30 -1.32 13.16
CA THR A 44 21.15 -1.54 14.02
C THR A 44 19.95 -0.71 13.59
N ARG A 45 18.76 -1.11 14.04
CA ARG A 45 17.55 -0.29 14.04
C ARG A 45 17.08 -0.06 15.47
N VAL A 46 16.63 1.15 15.78
CA VAL A 46 16.04 1.49 17.08
C VAL A 46 14.54 1.65 16.91
N ASP A 47 13.78 1.06 17.82
CA ASP A 47 12.34 1.24 17.95
C ASP A 47 12.09 1.84 19.34
N GLU A 48 11.92 3.17 19.38
CA GLU A 48 11.73 3.88 20.65
C GLU A 48 10.39 3.57 21.31
N GLU A 49 9.35 3.26 20.53
CA GLU A 49 8.02 2.91 21.05
C GLU A 49 8.06 1.55 21.77
N ARG A 50 8.72 0.56 21.15
CA ARG A 50 8.93 -0.76 21.76
C ARG A 50 10.08 -0.76 22.78
N GLY A 51 10.92 0.27 22.79
CA GLY A 51 12.08 0.39 23.67
C GLY A 51 13.17 -0.64 23.38
N VAL A 52 13.34 -1.04 22.12
CA VAL A 52 14.28 -2.09 21.69
C VAL A 52 15.23 -1.61 20.60
N GLN A 53 16.39 -2.23 20.53
CA GLN A 53 17.34 -2.10 19.44
C GLN A 53 17.60 -3.47 18.81
N SER A 54 17.50 -3.55 17.49
CA SER A 54 17.65 -4.80 16.73
C SER A 54 18.86 -4.71 15.80
N ILE A 55 19.64 -5.78 15.73
CA ILE A 55 20.76 -5.90 14.78
C ILE A 55 20.18 -6.26 13.40
N MET A 56 20.30 -5.35 12.43
CA MET A 56 19.77 -5.55 11.08
C MET A 56 20.71 -6.36 10.20
N HIS A 57 22.00 -5.99 10.23
CA HIS A 57 23.05 -6.59 9.40
C HIS A 57 24.36 -6.62 10.21
N ALA A 58 25.14 -7.69 10.08
CA ALA A 58 26.41 -7.84 10.80
C ALA A 58 27.46 -8.59 9.96
N ILE A 59 28.70 -8.10 9.99
CA ILE A 59 29.88 -8.76 9.43
C ILE A 59 30.83 -9.06 10.58
N ASN A 60 31.11 -10.34 10.80
CA ASN A 60 31.97 -10.83 11.89
C ASN A 60 33.20 -11.53 11.29
N SER A 61 34.39 -11.27 11.82
CA SER A 61 35.67 -11.85 11.38
C SER A 61 36.57 -12.37 12.50
N GLY A 62 36.26 -12.05 13.76
CA GLY A 62 37.09 -12.38 14.90
C GLY A 62 36.42 -13.35 15.87
N SER A 63 36.83 -13.25 17.13
CA SER A 63 36.25 -13.98 18.25
C SER A 63 34.89 -13.40 18.67
N LEU A 64 34.72 -12.08 18.53
CA LEU A 64 33.43 -11.41 18.71
C LEU A 64 32.49 -11.76 17.56
N SER A 65 31.26 -12.14 17.92
CA SER A 65 30.19 -12.41 16.96
C SER A 65 28.90 -11.75 17.43
N ILE A 66 28.42 -10.79 16.64
CA ILE A 66 27.14 -10.12 16.85
C ILE A 66 26.13 -10.75 15.88
N PRO A 67 25.08 -11.43 16.38
CA PRO A 67 24.11 -12.11 15.53
C PRO A 67 23.10 -11.13 14.93
N GLU A 68 22.82 -11.28 13.63
CA GLU A 68 21.71 -10.60 12.96
C GLU A 68 20.37 -11.05 13.56
N GLY A 69 19.43 -10.11 13.67
CA GLY A 69 18.12 -10.33 14.29
C GLY A 69 18.11 -10.34 15.82
N LEU A 70 19.26 -10.19 16.48
CA LEU A 70 19.31 -10.01 17.93
C LEU A 70 18.58 -8.72 18.32
N GLU A 71 17.61 -8.82 19.22
CA GLU A 71 16.94 -7.67 19.85
C GLU A 71 17.41 -7.53 21.30
N VAL A 72 17.77 -6.31 21.69
CA VAL A 72 18.19 -5.97 23.06
C VAL A 72 17.40 -4.77 23.58
N PRO A 73 17.20 -4.63 24.90
CA PRO A 73 16.57 -3.45 25.49
C PRO A 73 17.36 -2.18 25.17
N TRP A 74 16.71 -1.17 24.58
CA TRP A 74 17.38 0.07 24.16
C TRP A 74 18.06 0.80 25.34
N SER A 75 17.51 0.68 26.54
CA SER A 75 18.02 1.36 27.73
C SER A 75 19.43 0.96 28.16
N ASP A 76 19.91 -0.24 27.81
CA ASP A 76 21.21 -0.74 28.28
C ASP A 76 22.29 -0.81 27.18
N THR A 77 21.98 -0.33 25.98
CA THR A 77 22.90 -0.50 24.85
C THR A 77 24.04 0.50 24.88
N LEU A 78 25.23 0.07 24.44
CA LEU A 78 26.36 0.96 24.21
C LEU A 78 26.02 2.08 23.21
N CYS A 79 25.15 1.80 22.24
CA CYS A 79 24.66 2.76 21.26
C CYS A 79 23.95 3.95 21.93
N ARG A 80 23.05 3.68 22.87
CA ARG A 80 22.34 4.72 23.60
C ARG A 80 23.28 5.56 24.45
N ARG A 81 24.18 4.90 25.18
CA ARG A 81 25.19 5.54 26.04
C ARG A 81 26.10 6.46 25.22
N ALA A 82 26.54 6.01 24.05
CA ALA A 82 27.34 6.79 23.11
C ALA A 82 26.62 8.08 22.67
N ILE A 83 25.32 8.01 22.38
CA ILE A 83 24.50 9.16 21.98
C ILE A 83 24.29 10.13 23.16
N GLU A 84 23.87 9.64 24.33
CA GLU A 84 23.57 10.46 25.51
C GLU A 84 24.81 11.21 26.02
N GLN A 85 25.97 10.55 26.01
CA GLN A 85 27.24 11.11 26.48
C GLN A 85 28.02 11.84 25.38
N ARG A 86 27.55 11.78 24.12
CA ARG A 86 28.24 12.30 22.93
C ARG A 86 29.67 11.77 22.78
N GLN A 87 29.87 10.50 23.14
CA GLN A 87 31.12 9.77 23.00
C GLN A 87 30.89 8.59 22.07
N TYR A 88 31.31 8.74 20.82
CA TYR A 88 30.99 7.80 19.72
C TYR A 88 32.05 6.73 19.50
N GLU A 89 33.15 6.79 20.24
CA GLU A 89 34.25 5.86 20.11
C GLU A 89 35.05 5.73 21.42
N THR A 90 35.57 4.54 21.68
CA THR A 90 36.47 4.24 22.79
C THR A 90 37.29 2.99 22.47
N ASP A 91 38.53 2.95 22.95
CA ASP A 91 39.38 1.76 22.98
C ASP A 91 39.41 1.08 24.35
N ASP A 92 38.64 1.61 25.32
CA ASP A 92 38.41 1.02 26.64
C ASP A 92 36.94 1.25 27.07
N VAL A 93 36.09 0.30 26.71
CA VAL A 93 34.67 0.29 27.10
C VAL A 93 34.52 0.15 28.61
N SER A 94 35.39 -0.61 29.28
CA SER A 94 35.28 -0.81 30.74
C SER A 94 35.48 0.49 31.52
N GLN A 95 36.34 1.38 31.02
CA GLN A 95 36.58 2.68 31.60
C GLN A 95 35.41 3.66 31.38
N CYS A 96 34.76 3.58 30.22
CA CYS A 96 33.74 4.55 29.80
C CYS A 96 32.31 4.12 30.19
N TRP A 97 32.01 2.83 30.02
CA TRP A 97 30.69 2.21 30.16
C TRP A 97 30.78 0.83 30.83
N GLY A 98 31.63 0.71 31.84
CA GLY A 98 31.85 -0.56 32.57
C GLY A 98 30.64 -1.07 33.36
N ASP A 99 29.56 -0.30 33.43
CA ASP A 99 28.27 -0.68 33.98
C ASP A 99 27.35 -1.40 32.97
N SER A 100 27.77 -1.54 31.71
CA SER A 100 27.02 -2.29 30.69
C SER A 100 27.27 -3.80 30.83
N GLU A 101 26.27 -4.53 31.32
CA GLU A 101 26.32 -5.99 31.43
C GLU A 101 26.52 -6.64 30.05
N ALA A 102 25.77 -6.19 29.04
CA ALA A 102 25.88 -6.69 27.68
C ALA A 102 27.29 -6.55 27.08
N ALA A 103 27.97 -5.42 27.33
CA ALA A 103 29.34 -5.21 26.87
C ALA A 103 30.34 -6.13 27.58
N SER A 104 30.15 -6.34 28.89
CA SER A 104 31.00 -7.23 29.69
C SER A 104 30.81 -8.70 29.31
N GLU A 105 29.58 -9.14 29.05
CA GLU A 105 29.28 -10.53 28.64
C GLU A 105 29.88 -10.87 27.27
N LEU A 106 29.84 -9.92 26.34
CA LEU A 106 30.43 -10.05 25.01
C LEU A 106 31.94 -9.77 24.98
N GLY A 107 32.52 -9.33 26.11
CA GLY A 107 33.95 -9.02 26.22
C GLY A 107 34.39 -7.84 25.35
N ILE A 108 33.51 -6.88 25.06
CA ILE A 108 33.81 -5.76 24.18
C ILE A 108 34.79 -4.81 24.90
N THR A 109 35.97 -4.62 24.31
CA THR A 109 37.01 -3.72 24.82
C THR A 109 37.04 -2.42 24.01
N SER A 110 36.91 -2.52 22.69
CA SER A 110 36.91 -1.36 21.79
C SER A 110 35.57 -1.24 21.07
N TYR A 111 35.10 -0.01 20.91
CA TYR A 111 33.78 0.25 20.37
C TYR A 111 33.70 1.57 19.59
N VAL A 112 33.00 1.54 18.47
CA VAL A 112 32.65 2.71 17.65
C VAL A 112 31.15 2.64 17.35
N SER A 113 30.44 3.75 17.47
CA SER A 113 29.02 3.85 17.10
C SER A 113 28.73 5.23 16.54
N ARG A 114 28.15 5.30 15.34
CA ARG A 114 27.64 6.53 14.75
C ARG A 114 26.12 6.45 14.60
N PRO A 115 25.35 7.43 15.11
CA PRO A 115 23.91 7.44 14.96
C PRO A 115 23.49 7.75 13.52
N VAL A 116 22.53 6.99 13.02
CA VAL A 116 21.89 7.18 11.72
C VAL A 116 20.60 7.95 11.97
N TYR A 117 20.59 9.23 11.63
CA TYR A 117 19.40 10.08 11.69
C TYR A 117 18.77 10.22 10.30
N VAL A 118 17.45 10.22 10.24
CA VAL A 118 16.67 10.38 9.00
C VAL A 118 15.67 11.52 9.12
N GLY A 119 15.37 12.14 7.99
CA GLY A 119 14.38 13.20 7.86
C GLY A 119 14.83 14.56 8.39
N GLU A 120 13.99 15.56 8.16
CA GLU A 120 14.26 16.95 8.56
C GLU A 120 14.28 17.14 10.08
N GLN A 121 13.56 16.29 10.82
CA GLN A 121 13.50 16.33 12.28
C GLN A 121 14.65 15.57 12.96
N GLN A 122 15.56 14.97 12.18
CA GLN A 122 16.68 14.16 12.69
C GLN A 122 16.20 13.02 13.60
N GLU A 123 15.20 12.27 13.14
CA GLU A 123 14.70 11.11 13.87
C GLU A 123 15.74 10.00 13.88
N LEU A 124 15.96 9.37 15.04
CA LEU A 124 16.93 8.27 15.18
C LEU A 124 16.37 7.02 14.49
N TYR A 125 16.98 6.63 13.37
CA TYR A 125 16.68 5.36 12.72
C TYR A 125 17.41 4.20 13.41
N GLY A 126 18.67 4.42 13.78
CA GLY A 126 19.53 3.37 14.31
C GLY A 126 20.98 3.82 14.44
N THR A 127 21.91 2.86 14.46
CA THR A 127 23.34 3.14 14.63
C THR A 127 24.20 2.23 13.78
N LEU A 128 25.30 2.76 13.25
CA LEU A 128 26.35 2.02 12.57
C LEU A 128 27.49 1.80 13.56
N CYS A 129 27.78 0.55 13.87
CA CYS A 129 28.67 0.19 14.96
C CYS A 129 29.81 -0.71 14.51
N ALA A 130 30.90 -0.67 15.27
CA ALA A 130 31.92 -1.71 15.28
C ALA A 130 32.40 -2.00 16.70
N ALA A 131 32.81 -3.24 16.93
CA ALA A 131 33.24 -3.72 18.23
C ALA A 131 34.37 -4.75 18.08
N SER A 132 35.26 -4.80 19.07
CA SER A 132 36.32 -5.79 19.21
C SER A 132 36.56 -6.14 20.67
N THR A 133 36.99 -7.38 20.92
CA THR A 133 37.47 -7.83 22.23
C THR A 133 38.89 -7.35 22.55
N GLU A 134 39.65 -6.95 21.55
CA GLU A 134 40.98 -6.36 21.70
C GLU A 134 40.93 -4.84 21.82
N GLN A 135 41.93 -4.26 22.49
CA GLN A 135 42.12 -2.82 22.58
C GLN A 135 42.67 -2.28 21.24
N GLN A 136 41.87 -1.47 20.56
CA GLN A 136 42.15 -0.91 19.25
C GLN A 136 41.68 0.54 19.21
N LYS A 137 42.64 1.45 18.99
CA LYS A 137 42.33 2.87 18.82
C LYS A 137 41.82 3.16 17.40
N PRO A 138 40.63 3.74 17.23
CA PRO A 138 40.13 4.14 15.93
C PRO A 138 41.06 5.18 15.29
N SER A 139 41.39 4.98 14.01
CA SER A 139 42.13 5.99 13.25
C SER A 139 41.20 7.13 12.83
N GLU A 140 41.78 8.29 12.51
CA GLU A 140 40.99 9.41 11.96
C GLU A 140 40.29 9.02 10.63
N ALA A 141 40.97 8.23 9.79
CA ALA A 141 40.41 7.71 8.55
C ALA A 141 39.22 6.76 8.80
N THR A 142 39.30 5.93 9.85
CA THR A 142 38.19 5.06 10.30
C THR A 142 36.99 5.91 10.67
N SER A 143 37.19 6.94 11.49
CA SER A 143 36.11 7.83 11.95
C SER A 143 35.42 8.55 10.78
N GLN A 144 36.20 9.08 9.84
CA GLN A 144 35.67 9.69 8.62
C GLN A 144 34.86 8.71 7.77
N LEU A 145 35.32 7.46 7.65
CA LEU A 145 34.62 6.43 6.88
C LEU A 145 33.27 6.07 7.50
N PHE A 146 33.21 5.95 8.84
CA PHE A 146 31.94 5.76 9.56
C PHE A 146 30.97 6.91 9.31
N ASP A 147 31.43 8.16 9.35
CA ASP A 147 30.58 9.34 9.09
C ASP A 147 30.02 9.36 7.67
N ILE A 148 30.85 9.03 6.66
CA ILE A 148 30.42 8.92 5.27
C ILE A 148 29.39 7.81 5.11
N PHE A 149 29.65 6.63 5.67
CA PHE A 149 28.77 5.47 5.50
C PHE A 149 27.45 5.63 6.24
N THR A 150 27.48 6.23 7.43
CA THR A 150 26.27 6.63 8.17
C THR A 150 25.41 7.57 7.33
N SER A 151 26.04 8.58 6.70
CA SER A 151 25.33 9.53 5.82
C SER A 151 24.74 8.86 4.57
N LEU A 152 25.45 7.89 3.99
CA LEU A 152 24.96 7.11 2.85
C LEU A 152 23.79 6.20 3.23
N ILE A 153 23.88 5.53 4.39
CA ILE A 153 22.80 4.70 4.93
C ILE A 153 21.58 5.57 5.22
N ALA A 154 21.73 6.69 5.91
CA ALA A 154 20.64 7.63 6.21
C ALA A 154 19.89 8.05 4.93
N ARG A 155 20.62 8.50 3.91
CA ARG A 155 20.04 8.88 2.61
C ARG A 155 19.34 7.73 1.91
N GLN A 156 19.87 6.52 2.01
CA GLN A 156 19.26 5.34 1.42
C GLN A 156 17.96 4.96 2.13
N VAL A 157 17.93 5.02 3.47
CA VAL A 157 16.73 4.79 4.28
C VAL A 157 15.65 5.82 3.96
N GLU A 158 15.99 7.10 3.92
CA GLU A 158 15.05 8.17 3.53
C GLU A 158 14.43 7.91 2.15
N ARG A 159 15.27 7.49 1.19
CA ARG A 159 14.81 7.15 -0.15
C ARG A 159 13.82 5.99 -0.14
N ASP A 160 14.10 4.95 0.64
CA ASP A 160 13.22 3.77 0.73
C ASP A 160 11.85 4.13 1.34
N LEU A 161 11.86 4.89 2.45
CA LEU A 161 10.65 5.38 3.11
C LEU A 161 9.82 6.27 2.18
N MET A 162 10.47 7.15 1.42
CA MET A 162 9.77 8.01 0.45
C MET A 162 9.13 7.21 -0.69
N ILE A 163 9.82 6.19 -1.21
CA ILE A 163 9.28 5.32 -2.26
C ILE A 163 8.06 4.57 -1.74
N GLU A 164 8.12 4.00 -0.54
CA GLU A 164 7.01 3.29 0.08
C GLU A 164 5.78 4.21 0.24
N ARG A 165 5.99 5.42 0.75
CA ARG A 165 4.94 6.43 0.89
C ARG A 165 4.30 6.78 -0.46
N LEU A 166 5.10 7.05 -1.49
CA LEU A 166 4.60 7.38 -2.82
C LEU A 166 3.80 6.22 -3.44
N GLN A 167 4.21 4.98 -3.18
CA GLN A 167 3.46 3.79 -3.63
C GLN A 167 2.12 3.69 -2.93
N HIS A 168 2.08 3.92 -1.61
CA HIS A 168 0.83 3.92 -0.85
C HIS A 168 -0.14 5.01 -1.34
N GLU A 169 0.34 6.25 -1.45
CA GLU A 169 -0.46 7.37 -1.98
C GLU A 169 -0.95 7.10 -3.41
N GLN A 170 -0.14 6.46 -4.25
CA GLN A 170 -0.55 6.06 -5.60
C GLN A 170 -1.69 5.03 -5.58
N ILE A 171 -1.65 4.06 -4.66
CA ILE A 171 -2.71 3.05 -4.51
C ILE A 171 -4.02 3.74 -4.08
N GLU A 172 -3.96 4.63 -3.08
CA GLU A 172 -5.13 5.38 -2.62
C GLU A 172 -5.72 6.26 -3.72
N LEU A 173 -4.88 7.00 -4.45
CA LEU A 173 -5.33 7.82 -5.58
C LEU A 173 -5.97 6.97 -6.68
N ARG A 174 -5.43 5.77 -6.98
CA ARG A 174 -6.04 4.85 -7.93
C ARG A 174 -7.39 4.35 -7.46
N GLN A 175 -7.54 3.98 -6.19
CA GLN A 175 -8.82 3.54 -5.64
C GLN A 175 -9.87 4.65 -5.68
N SER A 176 -9.49 5.87 -5.28
CA SER A 176 -10.35 7.05 -5.36
C SER A 176 -10.75 7.39 -6.81
N ALA A 177 -9.85 7.18 -7.77
CA ALA A 177 -10.14 7.45 -9.18
C ALA A 177 -11.14 6.47 -9.82
N HIS A 178 -11.34 5.28 -9.25
CA HIS A 178 -12.17 4.21 -9.86
C HIS A 178 -13.46 3.91 -9.09
N THR A 179 -13.65 4.47 -7.90
CA THR A 179 -14.86 4.25 -7.09
C THR A 179 -15.72 5.52 -7.01
N ASP A 180 -17.02 5.34 -6.77
CA ASP A 180 -17.95 6.42 -6.44
C ASP A 180 -17.90 6.64 -4.91
N PRO A 181 -17.53 7.84 -4.44
CA PRO A 181 -17.29 8.06 -3.01
C PRO A 181 -18.55 7.98 -2.15
N LEU A 182 -19.75 8.14 -2.73
CA LEU A 182 -21.00 8.05 -1.98
C LEU A 182 -21.41 6.59 -1.76
N THR A 183 -21.42 5.80 -2.83
CA THR A 183 -21.98 4.44 -2.82
C THR A 183 -20.93 3.35 -2.59
N GLY A 184 -19.64 3.65 -2.75
CA GLY A 184 -18.54 2.69 -2.72
C GLY A 184 -18.49 1.75 -3.93
N LEU A 185 -19.41 1.88 -4.88
CA LEU A 185 -19.40 1.12 -6.13
C LEU A 185 -18.26 1.57 -7.04
N TRP A 186 -18.00 0.82 -8.11
CA TRP A 186 -17.18 1.34 -9.20
C TRP A 186 -17.82 2.62 -9.76
N ASN A 187 -17.00 3.60 -10.15
CA ASN A 187 -17.47 4.71 -10.97
C ASN A 187 -17.36 4.33 -12.46
N ARG A 188 -17.71 5.26 -13.35
CA ARG A 188 -17.62 5.04 -14.81
C ARG A 188 -16.24 4.58 -15.29
N ARG A 189 -15.15 5.08 -14.69
CA ARG A 189 -13.78 4.66 -15.02
C ARG A 189 -13.46 3.28 -14.45
N GLY A 190 -13.87 3.01 -13.22
CA GLY A 190 -13.81 1.70 -12.58
C GLY A 190 -14.45 0.61 -13.42
N LEU A 191 -15.69 0.85 -13.86
CA LEU A 191 -16.43 -0.06 -14.72
C LEU A 191 -15.66 -0.39 -16.01
N ALA A 192 -15.14 0.62 -16.70
CA ALA A 192 -14.37 0.41 -17.93
C ALA A 192 -13.13 -0.45 -17.70
N SER A 193 -12.37 -0.19 -16.62
CA SER A 193 -11.18 -0.99 -16.28
C SER A 193 -11.54 -2.45 -15.95
N GLN A 194 -12.60 -2.67 -15.16
CA GLN A 194 -13.00 -4.02 -14.76
C GLN A 194 -13.56 -4.84 -15.93
N VAL A 195 -14.28 -4.20 -16.85
CA VAL A 195 -14.80 -4.87 -18.05
C VAL A 195 -13.68 -5.33 -18.98
N ILE A 196 -12.60 -4.53 -19.13
CA ILE A 196 -11.41 -4.94 -19.89
C ILE A 196 -10.79 -6.22 -19.30
N GLU A 197 -10.67 -6.31 -17.97
CA GLU A 197 -10.15 -7.51 -17.31
C GLU A 197 -11.11 -8.71 -17.45
N LEU A 198 -12.43 -8.46 -17.31
CA LEU A 198 -13.45 -9.49 -17.47
C LEU A 198 -13.44 -10.09 -18.89
N GLN A 199 -13.31 -9.25 -19.92
CA GLN A 199 -13.26 -9.69 -21.32
C GLN A 199 -12.10 -10.66 -21.62
N LYS A 200 -10.99 -10.61 -20.87
CA LYS A 200 -9.86 -11.53 -21.06
C LYS A 200 -10.17 -12.97 -20.67
N ASN A 201 -11.11 -13.18 -19.75
CA ASN A 201 -11.36 -14.47 -19.11
C ASN A 201 -12.80 -14.99 -19.33
N VAL A 202 -13.66 -14.21 -19.98
CA VAL A 202 -15.07 -14.55 -20.18
C VAL A 202 -15.23 -15.75 -21.13
N LYS A 203 -16.16 -16.66 -20.81
CA LYS A 203 -16.48 -17.86 -21.61
C LYS A 203 -17.83 -17.75 -22.31
N ARG A 204 -18.73 -16.91 -21.80
CA ARG A 204 -20.07 -16.66 -22.31
C ARG A 204 -20.27 -15.18 -22.67
N PRO A 205 -21.36 -14.82 -23.37
CA PRO A 205 -21.70 -13.41 -23.59
C PRO A 205 -21.84 -12.64 -22.28
N LEU A 206 -21.54 -11.34 -22.31
CA LEU A 206 -21.75 -10.45 -21.17
C LEU A 206 -23.13 -9.81 -21.27
N HIS A 207 -23.84 -9.69 -20.16
CA HIS A 207 -25.00 -8.82 -20.04
C HIS A 207 -24.55 -7.45 -19.56
N VAL A 208 -24.96 -6.39 -20.24
CA VAL A 208 -24.70 -5.00 -19.86
C VAL A 208 -26.04 -4.33 -19.60
N ALA A 209 -26.31 -4.00 -18.34
CA ALA A 209 -27.51 -3.30 -17.92
C ALA A 209 -27.22 -1.84 -17.60
N TYR A 210 -28.13 -0.96 -18.03
CA TYR A 210 -28.18 0.46 -17.70
C TYR A 210 -29.46 0.71 -16.90
N ILE A 211 -29.32 1.32 -15.72
CA ILE A 211 -30.40 1.53 -14.75
C ILE A 211 -30.48 3.03 -14.46
N ASP A 212 -31.63 3.64 -14.73
CA ASP A 212 -31.93 5.04 -14.40
C ASP A 212 -33.02 5.06 -13.32
N LEU A 213 -32.73 5.71 -12.19
CA LEU A 213 -33.69 5.80 -11.09
C LEU A 213 -34.77 6.85 -11.39
N ASP A 214 -35.85 6.40 -12.04
CA ASP A 214 -37.02 7.20 -12.40
C ASP A 214 -37.55 8.07 -11.25
N GLY A 215 -37.50 9.39 -11.41
CA GLY A 215 -38.06 10.33 -10.44
C GLY A 215 -37.18 10.60 -9.22
N PHE A 216 -35.90 10.23 -9.25
CA PHE A 216 -34.96 10.52 -8.17
C PHE A 216 -34.92 12.00 -7.76
N LYS A 217 -35.05 12.93 -8.72
CA LYS A 217 -35.17 14.36 -8.41
C LYS A 217 -36.35 14.66 -7.46
N ALA A 218 -37.50 14.02 -7.65
CA ALA A 218 -38.65 14.21 -6.77
C ALA A 218 -38.40 13.65 -5.36
N ILE A 219 -37.58 12.60 -5.23
CA ILE A 219 -37.12 12.09 -3.93
C ILE A 219 -36.27 13.15 -3.22
N ASN A 220 -35.32 13.77 -3.92
CA ASN A 220 -34.51 14.87 -3.38
C ASN A 220 -35.37 16.08 -2.99
N ASP A 221 -36.28 16.48 -3.86
CA ASP A 221 -37.14 17.66 -3.64
C ASP A 221 -38.09 17.44 -2.44
N LEU A 222 -38.54 16.21 -2.21
CA LEU A 222 -39.47 15.87 -1.12
C LEU A 222 -38.79 15.56 0.21
N TYR A 223 -37.61 14.93 0.19
CA TYR A 223 -36.95 14.40 1.38
C TYR A 223 -35.60 15.03 1.71
N GLY A 224 -35.07 15.88 0.83
CA GLY A 224 -33.76 16.49 0.95
C GLY A 224 -32.63 15.62 0.36
N HIS A 225 -31.52 16.27 0.03
CA HIS A 225 -30.36 15.62 -0.59
C HIS A 225 -29.75 14.51 0.29
N ASP A 226 -29.65 14.70 1.60
CA ASP A 226 -29.10 13.68 2.51
C ASP A 226 -29.91 12.37 2.47
N GLU A 227 -31.22 12.46 2.34
CA GLU A 227 -32.09 11.28 2.22
C GLU A 227 -32.02 10.66 0.82
N GLY A 228 -31.85 11.48 -0.22
CA GLY A 228 -31.53 10.99 -1.56
C GLY A 228 -30.21 10.24 -1.63
N ASP A 229 -29.18 10.75 -0.97
CA ASP A 229 -27.86 10.11 -0.87
C ASP A 229 -27.96 8.76 -0.15
N ARG A 230 -28.71 8.70 0.95
CA ARG A 230 -29.01 7.43 1.65
C ARG A 230 -29.80 6.46 0.78
N PHE A 231 -30.74 6.95 -0.02
CA PHE A 231 -31.48 6.13 -0.96
C PHE A 231 -30.55 5.53 -2.02
N LEU A 232 -29.61 6.31 -2.57
CA LEU A 232 -28.60 5.81 -3.50
C LEU A 232 -27.70 4.73 -2.86
N ILE A 233 -27.28 4.94 -1.61
CA ILE A 233 -26.51 3.95 -0.84
C ILE A 233 -27.32 2.66 -0.66
N ALA A 234 -28.61 2.76 -0.34
CA ALA A 234 -29.47 1.60 -0.14
C ALA A 234 -29.66 0.80 -1.45
N ILE A 235 -29.81 1.49 -2.60
CA ILE A 235 -29.85 0.87 -3.93
C ILE A 235 -28.53 0.15 -4.22
N ALA A 236 -27.39 0.81 -3.99
CA ALA A 236 -26.07 0.23 -4.18
C ALA A 236 -25.87 -1.03 -3.36
N GLN A 237 -26.23 -0.98 -2.07
CA GLN A 237 -26.18 -2.13 -1.16
C GLN A 237 -27.08 -3.28 -1.62
N ALA A 238 -28.30 -2.98 -2.08
CA ALA A 238 -29.21 -4.01 -2.59
C ALA A 238 -28.63 -4.75 -3.80
N LEU A 239 -27.99 -4.01 -4.73
CA LEU A 239 -27.34 -4.59 -5.91
C LEU A 239 -26.17 -5.50 -5.53
N ILE A 240 -25.20 -5.01 -4.76
CA ILE A 240 -24.00 -5.79 -4.41
C ILE A 240 -24.29 -6.99 -3.50
N SER A 241 -25.36 -6.95 -2.71
CA SER A 241 -25.68 -8.05 -1.77
C SER A 241 -26.35 -9.25 -2.45
N HIS A 242 -26.92 -9.07 -3.64
CA HIS A 242 -27.72 -10.10 -4.33
C HIS A 242 -27.17 -10.51 -5.68
N LEU A 243 -26.32 -9.68 -6.29
CA LEU A 243 -25.59 -10.03 -7.50
C LEU A 243 -24.40 -10.92 -7.17
N PRO A 244 -23.98 -11.81 -8.10
CA PRO A 244 -22.82 -12.67 -7.88
C PRO A 244 -21.55 -11.83 -7.71
N THR A 245 -20.55 -12.36 -7.01
CA THR A 245 -19.27 -11.66 -6.77
C THR A 245 -18.48 -11.36 -8.05
N THR A 246 -18.82 -12.02 -9.15
CA THR A 246 -18.26 -11.78 -10.49
C THR A 246 -18.96 -10.65 -11.25
N ALA A 247 -20.11 -10.16 -10.77
CA ALA A 247 -20.79 -9.02 -11.35
C ALA A 247 -20.07 -7.72 -11.00
N ILE A 248 -19.90 -6.86 -11.99
CA ILE A 248 -19.35 -5.52 -11.83
C ILE A 248 -20.52 -4.56 -11.71
N VAL A 249 -20.65 -3.92 -10.56
CA VAL A 249 -21.70 -2.93 -10.29
C VAL A 249 -21.07 -1.55 -10.18
N ALA A 250 -21.63 -0.57 -10.89
CA ALA A 250 -21.10 0.78 -10.94
C ALA A 250 -22.18 1.85 -10.85
N ARG A 251 -21.86 2.99 -10.23
CA ARG A 251 -22.62 4.23 -10.37
C ARG A 251 -21.92 5.10 -11.42
N ILE A 252 -22.61 5.36 -12.52
CA ILE A 252 -22.02 5.97 -13.73
C ILE A 252 -22.51 7.39 -14.01
N GLY A 253 -23.43 7.88 -13.18
CA GLY A 253 -24.03 9.21 -13.18
C GLY A 253 -24.65 9.55 -11.82
N GLY A 254 -25.49 10.59 -11.75
CA GLY A 254 -26.11 11.02 -10.49
C GLY A 254 -27.06 9.96 -9.93
N ASP A 255 -27.99 9.50 -10.74
CA ASP A 255 -29.03 8.52 -10.44
C ASP A 255 -28.97 7.31 -11.38
N GLU A 256 -27.81 7.09 -11.98
CA GLU A 256 -27.58 6.09 -13.02
C GLU A 256 -26.61 5.02 -12.53
N PHE A 257 -27.01 3.76 -12.67
CA PHE A 257 -26.22 2.59 -12.32
C PHE A 257 -26.01 1.72 -13.56
N ALA A 258 -24.91 0.97 -13.56
CA ALA A 258 -24.64 -0.05 -14.56
C ALA A 258 -24.26 -1.36 -13.88
N VAL A 259 -24.68 -2.46 -14.48
CA VAL A 259 -24.32 -3.81 -14.06
C VAL A 259 -23.77 -4.54 -15.26
N VAL A 260 -22.60 -5.15 -15.12
CA VAL A 260 -22.01 -6.03 -16.13
C VAL A 260 -21.75 -7.39 -15.50
N GLN A 261 -22.28 -8.45 -16.08
CA GLN A 261 -22.05 -9.81 -15.62
C GLN A 261 -22.02 -10.79 -16.78
N GLU A 262 -21.40 -11.93 -16.58
CA GLU A 262 -21.44 -13.03 -17.55
C GLU A 262 -22.86 -13.67 -17.58
N ALA A 263 -23.28 -14.16 -18.74
CA ALA A 263 -24.55 -14.86 -18.87
C ALA A 263 -24.57 -16.18 -18.06
N ASP A 264 -25.64 -16.40 -17.29
CA ASP A 264 -25.78 -17.58 -16.45
C ASP A 264 -26.11 -18.86 -17.24
N SER A 265 -26.58 -18.73 -18.48
CA SER A 265 -26.97 -19.83 -19.38
C SER A 265 -26.57 -19.58 -20.83
N ASP A 266 -26.52 -20.65 -21.63
CA ASP A 266 -26.28 -20.57 -23.08
C ASP A 266 -27.45 -19.89 -23.83
N ASP A 267 -28.66 -19.91 -23.25
CA ASP A 267 -29.76 -19.06 -23.70
C ASP A 267 -29.58 -17.62 -23.15
N ALA A 268 -28.94 -16.79 -23.96
CA ALA A 268 -28.68 -15.39 -23.62
C ALA A 268 -29.97 -14.57 -23.45
N GLN A 269 -31.03 -14.86 -24.22
CA GLN A 269 -32.28 -14.12 -24.11
C GLN A 269 -33.03 -14.45 -22.82
N GLN A 270 -33.08 -15.74 -22.46
CA GLN A 270 -33.70 -16.14 -21.19
C GLN A 270 -32.95 -15.56 -19.99
N SER A 271 -31.61 -15.59 -20.00
CA SER A 271 -30.80 -15.01 -18.93
C SER A 271 -30.93 -13.49 -18.84
N GLU A 272 -31.06 -12.78 -19.97
CA GLU A 272 -31.35 -11.34 -20.01
C GLU A 272 -32.67 -11.00 -19.30
N VAL A 273 -33.75 -11.77 -19.56
CA VAL A 273 -35.05 -11.59 -18.92
C VAL A 273 -34.99 -11.86 -17.40
N ILE A 274 -34.22 -12.86 -16.98
CA ILE A 274 -34.01 -13.17 -15.56
C ILE A 274 -33.28 -12.03 -14.87
N LEU A 275 -32.18 -11.55 -15.47
CA LEU A 275 -31.42 -10.42 -14.94
C LEU A 275 -32.29 -9.16 -14.85
N HIS A 276 -33.09 -8.86 -15.87
CA HIS A 276 -34.01 -7.72 -15.82
C HIS A 276 -34.99 -7.81 -14.65
N LYS A 277 -35.60 -8.98 -14.42
CA LYS A 277 -36.52 -9.19 -13.29
C LYS A 277 -35.83 -9.04 -11.94
N LEU A 278 -34.61 -9.57 -11.81
CA LEU A 278 -33.80 -9.46 -10.60
C LEU A 278 -33.44 -7.99 -10.32
N LEU A 279 -32.87 -7.29 -11.31
CA LEU A 279 -32.50 -5.88 -11.12
C LEU A 279 -33.73 -5.04 -10.77
N ALA A 280 -34.86 -5.26 -11.44
CA ALA A 280 -36.10 -4.55 -11.13
C ALA A 280 -36.60 -4.82 -9.70
N SER A 281 -36.52 -6.07 -9.19
CA SER A 281 -36.94 -6.38 -7.82
C SER A 281 -36.00 -5.80 -6.75
N LEU A 282 -34.70 -5.75 -7.04
CA LEU A 282 -33.69 -5.17 -6.13
C LEU A 282 -33.75 -3.65 -6.05
N THR A 283 -34.24 -3.01 -7.11
CA THR A 283 -34.23 -1.54 -7.25
C THR A 283 -35.63 -0.94 -7.15
N SER A 284 -36.64 -1.69 -6.73
CA SER A 284 -38.00 -1.19 -6.49
C SER A 284 -38.54 -1.66 -5.15
N GLY A 285 -39.58 -1.01 -4.65
CA GLY A 285 -40.19 -1.32 -3.35
C GLY A 285 -39.75 -0.37 -2.25
N ARG A 286 -39.58 -0.90 -1.03
CA ARG A 286 -39.40 -0.11 0.19
C ARG A 286 -37.94 -0.01 0.61
N PHE A 287 -37.40 1.20 0.55
CA PHE A 287 -36.03 1.48 1.01
C PHE A 287 -36.08 2.20 2.36
N ARG A 288 -35.56 1.55 3.41
CA ARG A 288 -35.46 2.15 4.73
C ARG A 288 -34.18 2.99 4.79
N THR A 289 -34.35 4.28 5.00
CA THR A 289 -33.27 5.19 5.38
C THR A 289 -33.26 5.39 6.90
N LEU A 290 -32.33 6.19 7.41
CA LEU A 290 -32.18 6.42 8.86
C LEU A 290 -33.45 7.00 9.51
N ASN A 291 -34.20 7.82 8.77
CA ASN A 291 -35.33 8.57 9.31
C ASN A 291 -36.70 8.14 8.78
N ARG A 292 -36.76 7.34 7.70
CA ARG A 292 -38.02 7.04 7.00
C ARG A 292 -37.95 5.80 6.11
N VAL A 293 -39.08 5.45 5.52
CA VAL A 293 -39.20 4.44 4.46
C VAL A 293 -39.64 5.15 3.19
N ILE A 294 -38.88 4.96 2.10
CA ILE A 294 -39.19 5.47 0.76
C ILE A 294 -39.83 4.35 -0.04
N ASP A 295 -41.11 4.49 -0.37
CA ASP A 295 -41.80 3.64 -1.34
C ASP A 295 -41.41 4.08 -2.76
N TYR A 296 -40.62 3.27 -3.44
CA TYR A 296 -40.08 3.57 -4.76
C TYR A 296 -40.68 2.66 -5.83
N ALA A 297 -41.29 3.26 -6.86
CA ALA A 297 -41.98 2.53 -7.93
C ALA A 297 -41.04 1.67 -8.79
N GLY A 298 -39.75 1.99 -8.80
CA GLY A 298 -38.72 1.27 -9.53
C GLY A 298 -38.15 2.06 -10.71
N PRO A 299 -36.97 1.64 -11.21
CA PRO A 299 -36.25 2.33 -12.25
C PRO A 299 -36.72 1.94 -13.66
N SER A 300 -36.17 2.63 -14.64
CA SER A 300 -36.11 2.17 -16.03
C SER A 300 -34.79 1.43 -16.24
N ILE A 301 -34.88 0.20 -16.79
CA ILE A 301 -33.72 -0.69 -16.98
C ILE A 301 -33.67 -1.11 -18.44
N GLY A 302 -32.53 -0.91 -19.09
CA GLY A 302 -32.24 -1.46 -20.41
C GLY A 302 -31.09 -2.44 -20.31
N ILE A 303 -31.22 -3.61 -20.93
CA ILE A 303 -30.17 -4.64 -20.94
C ILE A 303 -29.84 -4.97 -22.39
N VAL A 304 -28.57 -5.21 -22.66
CA VAL A 304 -28.11 -5.77 -23.93
C VAL A 304 -27.16 -6.93 -23.68
N THR A 305 -27.28 -7.95 -24.52
CA THR A 305 -26.30 -9.04 -24.58
C THR A 305 -25.13 -8.63 -25.49
N ALA A 306 -23.94 -8.53 -24.91
CA ALA A 306 -22.68 -8.30 -25.59
C ALA A 306 -22.05 -9.65 -26.02
N ASN A 307 -22.05 -9.90 -27.33
CA ASN A 307 -21.53 -11.13 -27.95
C ASN A 307 -20.24 -10.93 -28.78
N GLU A 308 -19.83 -9.68 -29.04
CA GLU A 308 -18.63 -9.36 -29.82
C GLU A 308 -17.42 -9.15 -28.90
N GLN A 309 -16.41 -10.03 -29.01
CA GLN A 309 -15.14 -9.84 -28.33
C GLN A 309 -14.45 -8.55 -28.82
N ASN A 310 -13.82 -7.80 -27.91
CA ASN A 310 -13.10 -6.54 -28.15
C ASN A 310 -13.94 -5.30 -28.51
N ARG A 311 -15.27 -5.34 -28.40
CA ARG A 311 -16.05 -4.10 -28.46
C ARG A 311 -15.84 -3.28 -27.19
N ARG A 312 -15.87 -1.95 -27.34
CA ARG A 312 -15.71 -1.01 -26.23
C ARG A 312 -16.97 -0.98 -25.36
N LEU A 313 -16.78 -0.93 -24.04
CA LEU A 313 -17.88 -0.83 -23.08
C LEU A 313 -18.84 0.33 -23.40
N GLU A 314 -18.31 1.45 -23.87
CA GLU A 314 -19.11 2.64 -24.20
C GLU A 314 -20.17 2.36 -25.27
N ASP A 315 -19.91 1.43 -26.19
CA ASP A 315 -20.89 1.08 -27.23
C ASP A 315 -22.04 0.25 -26.64
N TRP A 316 -21.73 -0.69 -25.74
CA TRP A 316 -22.75 -1.48 -25.05
C TRP A 316 -23.58 -0.63 -24.10
N LEU A 317 -22.96 0.28 -23.35
CA LEU A 317 -23.69 1.22 -22.49
C LEU A 317 -24.63 2.11 -23.30
N LYS A 318 -24.23 2.58 -24.49
CA LYS A 318 -25.11 3.34 -25.39
C LYS A 318 -26.31 2.53 -25.87
N LEU A 319 -26.11 1.25 -26.20
CA LEU A 319 -27.21 0.37 -26.63
C LEU A 319 -28.16 0.06 -25.47
N ALA A 320 -27.62 -0.18 -24.27
CA ALA A 320 -28.41 -0.40 -23.05
C ALA A 320 -29.21 0.85 -22.66
N ASP A 321 -28.60 2.04 -22.74
CA ASP A 321 -29.29 3.33 -22.53
C ASP A 321 -30.43 3.54 -23.54
N GLN A 322 -30.20 3.23 -24.82
CA GLN A 322 -31.27 3.29 -25.84
C GLN A 322 -32.43 2.33 -25.53
N ALA A 323 -32.14 1.10 -25.11
CA ALA A 323 -33.16 0.13 -24.70
C ALA A 323 -33.94 0.63 -23.47
N MET A 324 -33.25 1.18 -22.48
CA MET A 324 -33.83 1.78 -21.28
C MET A 324 -34.77 2.94 -21.65
N TYR A 325 -34.31 3.84 -22.52
CA TYR A 325 -35.08 5.01 -22.95
C TYR A 325 -36.39 4.63 -23.66
N GLN A 326 -36.39 3.55 -24.44
CA GLN A 326 -37.61 3.03 -25.08
C GLN A 326 -38.64 2.56 -24.05
N ILE A 327 -38.20 1.91 -22.97
CA ILE A 327 -39.04 1.48 -21.85
C ILE A 327 -39.59 2.69 -21.08
N LYS A 328 -38.74 3.68 -20.80
CA LYS A 328 -39.15 4.93 -20.14
C LYS A 328 -40.22 5.67 -20.93
N LYS A 329 -40.09 5.69 -22.27
CA LYS A 329 -41.07 6.32 -23.18
C LYS A 329 -42.39 5.57 -23.24
N SER A 330 -42.39 4.24 -23.18
CA SER A 330 -43.63 3.44 -23.22
C SER A 330 -44.45 3.60 -21.93
N ARG A 331 -43.79 3.59 -20.76
CA ARG A 331 -44.44 3.85 -19.46
C ARG A 331 -45.12 5.22 -19.39
N ARG A 332 -44.44 6.28 -19.85
CA ARG A 332 -44.99 7.64 -19.90
C ARG A 332 -46.23 7.76 -20.81
N LYS A 333 -46.33 6.92 -21.85
CA LYS A 333 -47.52 6.88 -22.71
C LYS A 333 -48.69 6.14 -22.07
N GLN A 334 -48.43 5.14 -21.22
CA GLN A 334 -49.47 4.38 -20.52
C GLN A 334 -50.03 5.12 -19.28
N GLN A 335 -49.29 6.10 -18.76
CA GLN A 335 -49.71 6.94 -17.63
C GLN A 335 -50.43 8.24 -18.05
N ARG A 336 -50.58 8.50 -19.36
CA ARG A 336 -51.30 9.64 -19.93
C ARG A 336 -52.69 9.24 -20.38
#